data_AF-A0A434R3Y6-F1
#
_entry.id   AF-A0A434R3Y6-F1
#
_cell.length_a   1.000
_cell.length_b   1.000
_cell.length_c   1.000
_cell.angle_alpha   90.00
_cell.angle_beta   90.00
_cell.angle_gamma   90.00
#
_symmetry.space_group_name_H-M   'P 1'
#
loop_
_entity.id
_entity.type
_entity.pdbx_description
1 polymer ?
#
loop_
_entity_poly.entity_id
_entity_poly.type
_entity_poly.pdbx_seq_one_letter_code
_entity_poly.pdbx_strand_id
1 'polypeptide(L)'
;SEERPDAAIRELGKLVLLAKAWRAAPDDAELKRLVSTSETRDQILANPDAVKVESDWEVLGEKIEARRDGLVSHATWLLDLKSPIPRFAVLLDFFPASAGRRSGAFAPGDRFKARLVFYPSRIPLRALVAERLGDASPGNWPDFAPNAAGDPLAAYAAFQDGAPWLSDCPILLPAGAIALDEKDGAWWQAANDSHGIALPVAGSVNQTLLGLDLTVTAALWNGARLELLASQSSIGRLDLS
;
A
#
# COMPACT_ATOMS: atom_id res chain seq x y z
N SER A 1 17.59 -20.77 -1.15
CA SER A 1 17.31 -19.54 -0.39
C SER A 1 16.33 -19.90 0.71
N GLU A 2 16.70 -19.64 1.97
CA GLU A 2 15.86 -19.83 3.17
C GLU A 2 14.61 -18.94 3.16
N GLU A 3 14.53 -17.94 2.26
CA GLU A 3 13.37 -17.04 2.16
C GLU A 3 12.10 -17.73 1.64
N ARG A 4 12.24 -18.78 0.81
CA ARG A 4 11.09 -19.52 0.26
C ARG A 4 10.31 -20.29 1.34
N PRO A 5 10.94 -21.08 2.23
CA PRO A 5 10.21 -21.75 3.31
C PRO A 5 9.58 -20.74 4.28
N ASP A 6 10.25 -19.66 4.64
CA ASP A 6 9.69 -18.64 5.55
C ASP A 6 8.47 -17.93 4.95
N ALA A 7 8.53 -17.58 3.66
CA ALA A 7 7.37 -17.06 2.94
C ALA A 7 6.21 -18.06 2.95
N ALA A 8 6.48 -19.34 2.68
CA ALA A 8 5.44 -20.37 2.69
C ALA A 8 4.80 -20.56 4.08
N ILE A 9 5.60 -20.54 5.15
CA ILE A 9 5.11 -20.62 6.54
C ILE A 9 4.20 -19.43 6.86
N ARG A 10 4.63 -18.22 6.47
CA ARG A 10 3.84 -17.00 6.67
C ARG A 10 2.50 -17.07 5.95
N GLU A 11 2.50 -17.45 4.67
CA GLU A 11 1.27 -17.59 3.90
C GLU A 11 0.33 -18.66 4.48
N LEU A 12 0.87 -19.80 4.92
CA LEU A 12 0.07 -20.82 5.60
C LEU A 12 -0.54 -20.29 6.90
N GLY A 13 0.25 -19.56 7.70
CA GLY A 13 -0.21 -18.93 8.94
C GLY A 13 -1.40 -17.98 8.70
N LYS A 14 -1.29 -17.12 7.68
CA LYS A 14 -2.37 -16.21 7.26
C LYS A 14 -3.64 -16.96 6.87
N LEU A 15 -3.52 -18.01 6.05
CA LEU A 15 -4.66 -18.83 5.64
C LEU A 15 -5.35 -19.50 6.83
N VAL A 16 -4.58 -19.98 7.82
CA VAL A 16 -5.13 -20.57 9.05
C VAL A 16 -5.87 -19.53 9.88
N LEU A 17 -5.31 -18.32 10.05
CA LEU A 17 -5.95 -17.23 10.79
C LEU A 17 -7.24 -16.77 10.10
N LEU A 18 -7.22 -16.59 8.78
CA LEU A 18 -8.38 -16.23 7.98
C LEU A 18 -9.49 -17.29 8.08
N ALA A 19 -9.15 -18.58 7.96
CA ALA A 19 -10.11 -19.67 8.06
C ALA A 19 -10.76 -19.74 9.46
N LYS A 20 -9.99 -19.49 10.52
CA LYS A 20 -10.53 -19.43 11.90
C LYS A 20 -11.45 -18.23 12.09
N ALA A 21 -11.03 -17.05 11.64
CA ALA A 21 -11.85 -15.84 11.71
C ALA A 21 -13.16 -16.00 10.95
N TRP A 22 -13.11 -16.52 9.72
CA TRP A 22 -14.29 -16.76 8.89
C TRP A 22 -15.28 -17.72 9.55
N ARG A 23 -14.78 -18.80 10.16
CA ARG A 23 -15.64 -19.75 10.89
C ARG A 23 -16.33 -19.11 12.09
N ALA A 24 -15.68 -18.16 12.76
CA ALA A 24 -16.24 -17.47 13.91
C ALA A 24 -17.25 -16.38 13.51
N ALA A 25 -17.06 -15.72 12.36
CA ALA A 25 -17.89 -14.62 11.88
C ALA A 25 -18.16 -14.72 10.36
N PRO A 26 -18.98 -15.69 9.91
CA PRO A 26 -19.24 -15.92 8.47
C PRO A 26 -20.10 -14.83 7.81
N ASP A 27 -20.73 -13.95 8.59
CA ASP A 27 -21.50 -12.82 8.05
C ASP A 27 -20.66 -11.53 7.94
N ASP A 28 -19.40 -11.56 8.38
CA ASP A 28 -18.47 -10.44 8.23
C ASP A 28 -18.13 -10.23 6.75
N ALA A 29 -18.42 -9.02 6.26
CA ALA A 29 -18.25 -8.66 4.85
C ALA A 29 -16.80 -8.76 4.35
N GLU A 30 -15.82 -8.41 5.19
CA GLU A 30 -14.40 -8.53 4.86
C GLU A 30 -14.01 -9.99 4.70
N LEU A 31 -14.36 -10.82 5.70
CA LEU A 31 -14.00 -12.24 5.69
C LEU A 31 -14.69 -12.99 4.56
N LYS A 32 -15.97 -12.65 4.27
CA LYS A 32 -16.72 -13.22 3.15
C LYS A 32 -16.07 -12.93 1.82
N ARG A 33 -15.61 -11.69 1.62
CA ARG A 33 -14.90 -11.25 0.43
C ARG A 33 -13.56 -11.94 0.24
N LEU A 34 -12.86 -12.24 1.33
CA LEU A 34 -11.56 -12.95 1.28
C LEU A 34 -11.70 -14.45 1.00
N VAL A 35 -12.80 -15.08 1.43
CA VAL A 35 -12.95 -16.56 1.35
C VAL A 35 -13.87 -17.03 0.23
N SER A 36 -14.89 -16.25 -0.16
CA SER A 36 -15.97 -16.73 -1.04
C SER A 36 -16.27 -15.81 -2.23
N THR A 37 -16.93 -14.69 -1.99
CA THR A 37 -17.46 -13.78 -3.02
C THR A 37 -17.31 -12.35 -2.57
N SER A 38 -16.97 -11.47 -3.50
CA SER A 38 -16.91 -10.02 -3.27
C SER A 38 -18.27 -9.37 -3.57
N GLU A 39 -18.58 -8.31 -2.84
CA GLU A 39 -19.67 -7.40 -3.19
C GLU A 39 -19.43 -6.74 -4.54
N THR A 40 -20.50 -6.45 -5.27
CA THR A 40 -20.44 -5.70 -6.53
C THR A 40 -20.10 -4.23 -6.27
N ARG A 41 -19.64 -3.54 -7.31
CA ARG A 41 -19.38 -2.09 -7.27
C ARG A 41 -20.60 -1.31 -6.77
N ASP A 42 -21.80 -1.61 -7.30
CA ASP A 42 -23.04 -0.91 -6.95
C ASP A 42 -23.44 -1.15 -5.49
N GLN A 43 -23.25 -2.38 -4.98
CA GLN A 43 -23.51 -2.70 -3.58
C GLN A 43 -22.64 -1.87 -2.63
N ILE A 44 -21.37 -1.67 -2.97
CA ILE A 44 -20.47 -0.85 -2.15
C ILE A 44 -20.82 0.63 -2.24
N LEU A 45 -21.10 1.15 -3.44
CA LEU A 45 -21.46 2.56 -3.62
C LEU A 45 -22.77 2.92 -2.91
N ALA A 46 -23.72 2.00 -2.88
CA ALA A 46 -25.01 2.16 -2.21
C ALA A 46 -24.95 1.91 -0.69
N ASN A 47 -23.85 1.36 -0.16
CA ASN A 47 -23.74 1.06 1.27
C ASN A 47 -23.65 2.36 2.08
N PRO A 48 -24.62 2.64 2.98
CA PRO A 48 -24.61 3.85 3.80
C PRO A 48 -23.49 3.85 4.85
N ASP A 49 -23.07 2.66 5.30
CA ASP A 49 -22.06 2.47 6.34
C ASP A 49 -20.63 2.39 5.78
N ALA A 50 -20.48 2.36 4.44
CA ALA A 50 -19.17 2.37 3.81
C ALA A 50 -18.47 3.72 4.06
N VAL A 51 -17.20 3.65 4.45
CA VAL A 51 -16.37 4.84 4.69
C VAL A 51 -16.21 5.62 3.38
N LYS A 52 -16.58 6.90 3.39
CA LYS A 52 -16.46 7.81 2.25
C LYS A 52 -15.44 8.89 2.58
N VAL A 53 -14.44 9.05 1.73
CA VAL A 53 -13.38 10.05 1.93
C VAL A 53 -13.24 10.89 0.67
N GLU A 54 -13.46 12.19 0.82
CA GLU A 54 -13.14 13.18 -0.20
C GLU A 54 -11.78 13.78 0.10
N SER A 55 -10.84 13.65 -0.84
CA SER A 55 -9.51 14.22 -0.70
C SER A 55 -8.87 14.53 -2.05
N ASP A 56 -7.69 15.14 -2.00
CA ASP A 56 -6.73 15.19 -3.09
C ASP A 56 -5.87 13.93 -2.96
N TRP A 57 -6.00 13.03 -3.93
CA TRP A 57 -5.31 11.75 -3.96
C TRP A 57 -4.13 11.81 -4.91
N GLU A 58 -2.96 11.35 -4.47
CA GLU A 58 -1.83 11.08 -5.36
C GLU A 58 -1.72 9.58 -5.65
N VAL A 59 -1.45 9.25 -6.91
CA VAL A 59 -1.08 7.90 -7.34
C VAL A 59 0.37 7.64 -6.95
N LEU A 60 0.59 6.73 -6.00
CA LEU A 60 1.91 6.39 -5.51
C LEU A 60 2.67 5.46 -6.46
N GLY A 61 1.97 4.48 -7.03
CA GLY A 61 2.58 3.42 -7.82
C GLY A 61 1.56 2.33 -8.16
N GLU A 62 2.01 1.35 -8.94
CA GLU A 62 1.18 0.22 -9.35
C GLU A 62 1.86 -1.13 -9.07
N LYS A 63 1.05 -2.13 -8.73
CA LYS A 63 1.47 -3.54 -8.62
C LYS A 63 0.63 -4.37 -9.57
N ILE A 64 1.29 -4.99 -10.55
CA ILE A 64 0.65 -5.79 -11.60
C ILE A 64 1.12 -7.24 -11.45
N GLU A 65 0.18 -8.15 -11.22
CA GLU A 65 0.49 -9.56 -10.98
C GLU A 65 -0.33 -10.46 -11.91
N ALA A 66 0.36 -11.35 -12.62
CA ALA A 66 -0.29 -12.41 -13.38
C ALA A 66 -0.77 -13.52 -12.42
N ARG A 67 -2.05 -13.86 -12.53
CA ARG A 67 -2.69 -14.88 -11.71
C ARG A 67 -2.80 -16.20 -12.48
N ARG A 68 -2.86 -17.31 -11.72
CA ARG A 68 -2.95 -18.67 -12.29
C ARG A 68 -4.26 -18.95 -13.02
N ASP A 69 -5.29 -18.16 -12.76
CA ASP A 69 -6.62 -18.26 -13.40
C ASP A 69 -6.69 -17.54 -14.76
N GLY A 70 -5.55 -17.03 -15.27
CA GLY A 70 -5.49 -16.32 -16.55
C GLY A 70 -5.92 -14.85 -16.45
N LEU A 71 -6.19 -14.35 -15.24
CA LEU A 71 -6.39 -12.93 -14.98
C LEU A 71 -5.06 -12.25 -14.63
N VAL A 72 -5.04 -10.95 -14.78
CA VAL A 72 -4.02 -10.05 -14.23
C VAL A 72 -4.71 -9.18 -13.20
N SER A 73 -4.16 -9.12 -11.99
CA SER A 73 -4.55 -8.13 -10.99
C SER A 73 -3.70 -6.89 -11.14
N HIS A 74 -4.34 -5.73 -11.04
CA HIS A 74 -3.68 -4.43 -11.10
C HIS A 74 -4.15 -3.61 -9.90
N ALA A 75 -3.21 -3.37 -8.98
CA ALA A 75 -3.41 -2.56 -7.80
C ALA A 75 -2.76 -1.19 -8.03
N THR A 76 -3.55 -0.13 -7.96
CA THR A 76 -3.06 1.26 -7.98
C THR A 76 -3.15 1.82 -6.57
N TRP A 77 -2.01 2.17 -5.98
CA TRP A 77 -1.94 2.70 -4.62
C TRP A 77 -2.08 4.22 -4.63
N LEU A 78 -2.88 4.73 -3.70
CA LEU A 78 -3.17 6.15 -3.55
C LEU A 78 -2.84 6.63 -2.13
N LEU A 79 -2.44 7.89 -2.01
CA LEU A 79 -2.23 8.59 -0.75
C LEU A 79 -3.12 9.83 -0.65
N ASP A 80 -3.80 9.96 0.47
CA ASP A 80 -4.52 11.18 0.86
C ASP A 80 -3.52 12.29 1.22
N LEU A 81 -3.60 13.43 0.54
CA LEU A 81 -2.72 14.57 0.75
C LEU A 81 -3.31 15.69 1.61
N LYS A 82 -4.55 15.57 2.11
CA LYS A 82 -5.20 16.60 2.92
C LYS A 82 -5.30 16.26 4.39
N SER A 83 -5.23 14.99 4.74
CA SER A 83 -5.29 14.56 6.14
C SER A 83 -3.91 14.67 6.82
N PRO A 84 -3.83 15.21 8.05
CA PRO A 84 -2.59 15.20 8.84
C PRO A 84 -2.06 13.79 9.09
N ILE A 85 -2.98 12.83 9.25
CA ILE A 85 -2.68 11.39 9.26
C ILE A 85 -3.24 10.84 7.93
N PRO A 86 -2.39 10.62 6.93
CA PRO A 86 -2.85 10.29 5.60
C PRO A 86 -3.41 8.88 5.54
N ARG A 87 -4.46 8.72 4.74
CA ARG A 87 -5.05 7.44 4.40
C ARG A 87 -4.43 6.90 3.11
N PHE A 88 -4.13 5.61 3.12
CA PHE A 88 -3.84 4.87 1.90
C PHE A 88 -5.13 4.28 1.31
N ALA A 89 -5.19 4.23 -0.02
CA ALA A 89 -6.22 3.49 -0.73
C ALA A 89 -5.61 2.64 -1.83
N VAL A 90 -6.30 1.57 -2.20
CA VAL A 90 -5.95 0.76 -3.37
C VAL A 90 -7.17 0.64 -4.29
N LEU A 91 -6.99 1.04 -5.55
CA LEU A 91 -7.91 0.72 -6.63
C LEU A 91 -7.48 -0.64 -7.19
N LEU A 92 -8.37 -1.63 -7.15
CA LEU A 92 -8.04 -3.00 -7.53
C LEU A 92 -8.90 -3.43 -8.72
N ASP A 93 -8.23 -3.62 -9.86
CA ASP A 93 -8.82 -4.06 -11.11
C ASP A 93 -8.33 -5.45 -11.50
N PHE A 94 -9.15 -6.15 -12.28
CA PHE A 94 -8.83 -7.45 -12.85
C PHE A 94 -9.16 -7.47 -14.34
N PHE A 95 -8.24 -7.99 -15.15
CA PHE A 95 -8.46 -8.13 -16.60
C PHE A 95 -7.89 -9.45 -17.13
N PRO A 96 -8.43 -9.99 -18.23
CA PRO A 96 -7.86 -11.16 -18.89
C PRO A 96 -6.43 -10.86 -19.35
N ALA A 97 -5.50 -11.80 -19.14
CA ALA A 97 -4.10 -11.65 -19.59
C ALA A 97 -3.99 -11.44 -21.12
N SER A 98 -4.95 -11.95 -21.89
CA SER A 98 -5.04 -11.77 -23.34
C SER A 98 -5.45 -10.36 -23.79
N ALA A 99 -5.97 -9.52 -22.90
CA ALA A 99 -6.47 -8.19 -23.25
C ALA A 99 -5.35 -7.13 -23.46
N GLY A 100 -4.08 -7.50 -23.22
CA GLY A 100 -2.93 -6.58 -23.31
C GLY A 100 -2.89 -5.56 -22.18
N ARG A 101 -1.79 -4.79 -22.09
CA ARG A 101 -1.65 -3.69 -21.11
C ARG A 101 -2.58 -2.55 -21.54
N ARG A 102 -3.66 -2.31 -20.79
CA ARG A 102 -4.43 -1.07 -20.95
C ARG A 102 -3.58 0.08 -20.43
N SER A 103 -3.55 1.18 -21.19
CA SER A 103 -3.09 2.48 -20.67
C SER A 103 -3.94 2.81 -19.44
N GLY A 104 -3.31 2.92 -18.27
CA GLY A 104 -4.01 3.17 -17.01
C GLY A 104 -4.62 4.57 -16.99
N ALA A 105 -5.80 4.71 -16.39
CA ALA A 105 -6.39 6.02 -16.10
C ALA A 105 -5.62 6.78 -14.99
N PHE A 106 -4.62 6.13 -14.40
CA PHE A 106 -3.82 6.59 -13.27
C PHE A 106 -2.37 6.26 -13.56
N ALA A 107 -1.52 7.28 -13.69
CA ALA A 107 -0.07 7.14 -13.76
C ALA A 107 0.55 7.54 -12.42
N PRO A 108 1.67 6.92 -11.99
CA PRO A 108 2.39 7.35 -10.78
C PRO A 108 2.73 8.85 -10.82
N GLY A 109 2.45 9.54 -9.72
CA GLY A 109 2.56 11.00 -9.59
C GLY A 109 1.31 11.78 -10.02
N ASP A 110 0.32 11.16 -10.66
CA ASP A 110 -0.96 11.81 -10.97
C ASP A 110 -1.65 12.23 -9.67
N ARG A 111 -2.23 13.44 -9.68
CA ARG A 111 -3.03 13.96 -8.58
C ARG A 111 -4.43 14.33 -9.03
N PHE A 112 -5.42 13.91 -8.27
CA PHE A 112 -6.81 14.22 -8.59
C PHE A 112 -7.67 14.37 -7.34
N LYS A 113 -8.71 15.19 -7.45
CA LYS A 113 -9.71 15.36 -6.41
C LYS A 113 -10.80 14.33 -6.62
N ALA A 114 -11.09 13.54 -5.60
CA ALA A 114 -12.13 12.54 -5.69
C ALA A 114 -12.73 12.18 -4.34
N ARG A 115 -13.97 11.71 -4.40
CA ARG A 115 -14.59 10.96 -3.31
C ARG A 115 -14.37 9.47 -3.56
N LEU A 116 -13.65 8.83 -2.66
CA LEU A 116 -13.49 7.39 -2.61
C LEU A 116 -14.48 6.77 -1.63
N VAL A 117 -15.00 5.59 -1.96
CA VAL A 117 -15.82 4.75 -1.08
C VAL A 117 -15.05 3.46 -0.83
N PHE A 118 -14.76 3.18 0.45
CA PHE A 118 -13.96 2.03 0.84
C PHE A 118 -14.82 0.80 1.08
N TYR A 119 -14.29 -0.36 0.72
CA TYR A 119 -14.89 -1.63 1.07
C TYR A 119 -14.86 -1.81 2.60
N PRO A 120 -15.98 -2.17 3.24
CA PRO A 120 -16.04 -2.42 4.68
C PRO A 120 -15.01 -3.47 5.10
N SER A 121 -14.12 -3.10 6.01
CA SER A 121 -13.08 -3.96 6.56
C SER A 121 -12.49 -3.34 7.82
N ARG A 122 -11.77 -4.15 8.60
CA ARG A 122 -11.07 -3.67 9.80
C ARG A 122 -10.04 -2.60 9.47
N ILE A 123 -9.42 -2.72 8.29
CA ILE A 123 -8.46 -1.75 7.75
C ILE A 123 -8.85 -1.40 6.32
N PRO A 124 -9.70 -0.37 6.14
CA PRO A 124 -10.18 0.01 4.81
C PRO A 124 -9.05 0.55 3.92
N LEU A 125 -8.59 -0.29 2.99
CA LEU A 125 -7.65 0.06 1.93
C LEU A 125 -8.32 0.02 0.56
N ARG A 126 -8.97 -1.09 0.22
CA ARG A 126 -9.61 -1.24 -1.10
C ARG A 126 -10.74 -0.22 -1.23
N ALA A 127 -10.72 0.54 -2.32
CA ALA A 127 -11.69 1.59 -2.56
C ALA A 127 -12.19 1.62 -4.00
N LEU A 128 -13.29 2.36 -4.19
CA LEU A 128 -13.86 2.71 -5.48
C LEU A 128 -13.86 4.24 -5.61
N VAL A 129 -13.48 4.75 -6.77
CA VAL A 129 -13.74 6.16 -7.13
C VAL A 129 -15.25 6.31 -7.32
N ALA A 130 -15.92 6.96 -6.38
CA ALA A 130 -17.36 7.24 -6.48
C ALA A 130 -17.64 8.47 -7.31
N GLU A 131 -16.82 9.52 -7.16
CA GLU A 131 -16.94 10.76 -7.90
C GLU A 131 -15.55 11.38 -8.12
N ARG A 132 -15.27 11.83 -9.35
CA ARG A 132 -14.08 12.63 -9.67
C ARG A 132 -14.49 14.11 -9.66
N LEU A 133 -13.85 14.88 -8.80
CA LEU A 133 -14.20 16.29 -8.51
C LEU A 133 -13.31 17.28 -9.27
N GLY A 134 -12.28 16.77 -9.97
CA GLY A 134 -11.38 17.56 -10.80
C GLY A 134 -9.92 17.14 -10.61
N ASP A 135 -9.01 17.94 -11.12
CA ASP A 135 -7.58 17.74 -10.95
C ASP A 135 -7.08 18.41 -9.67
N ALA A 136 -6.03 17.85 -9.08
CA ALA A 136 -5.36 18.41 -7.92
C ALA A 136 -4.00 18.99 -8.31
N SER A 137 -3.58 20.04 -7.61
CA SER A 137 -2.34 20.74 -7.95
C SER A 137 -1.11 19.87 -7.66
N PRO A 138 -0.09 19.90 -8.53
CA PRO A 138 1.20 19.31 -8.23
C PRO A 138 1.88 20.07 -7.08
N GLY A 139 2.83 19.44 -6.41
CA GLY A 139 3.57 20.04 -5.30
C GLY A 139 4.26 18.99 -4.44
N ASN A 140 4.86 19.42 -3.34
CA ASN A 140 5.41 18.48 -2.35
C ASN A 140 4.27 17.80 -1.58
N TRP A 141 4.55 16.63 -1.02
CA TRP A 141 3.68 16.07 0.02
C TRP A 141 3.60 17.04 1.21
N PRO A 142 2.45 17.11 1.90
CA PRO A 142 2.35 17.89 3.13
C PRO A 142 3.25 17.27 4.21
N ASP A 143 3.53 18.06 5.24
CA ASP A 143 4.13 17.53 6.46
C ASP A 143 3.11 16.64 7.18
N PHE A 144 3.21 15.33 6.95
CA PHE A 144 2.40 14.36 7.67
C PHE A 144 2.80 14.35 9.15
N ALA A 145 1.81 14.29 10.04
CA ALA A 145 2.09 14.19 11.45
C ALA A 145 2.93 12.92 11.69
N PRO A 146 4.07 13.02 12.39
CA PRO A 146 4.83 11.83 12.75
C PRO A 146 3.90 10.91 13.54
N ASN A 147 4.05 9.60 13.34
CA ASN A 147 3.38 8.64 14.21
C ASN A 147 3.73 8.99 15.66
N ALA A 148 2.76 8.99 16.57
CA ALA A 148 2.97 9.43 17.96
C ALA A 148 4.11 8.68 18.67
N ALA A 149 4.45 7.48 18.18
CA ALA A 149 5.55 6.66 18.68
C ALA A 149 6.92 6.98 18.06
N GLY A 150 7.02 7.81 17.00
CA GLY A 150 8.24 7.99 16.20
C GLY A 150 8.66 6.75 15.38
N ASP A 151 8.06 5.59 15.66
CA ASP A 151 8.29 4.32 14.98
C ASP A 151 7.41 4.18 13.72
N PRO A 152 7.99 4.08 12.51
CA PRO A 152 7.24 3.83 11.29
C PRO A 152 6.53 2.47 11.27
N LEU A 153 6.99 1.49 12.06
CA LEU A 153 6.40 0.15 12.13
C LEU A 153 5.26 0.02 13.14
N ALA A 154 5.01 1.03 13.98
CA ALA A 154 3.86 0.98 14.89
C ALA A 154 2.51 0.92 14.14
N ALA A 155 2.43 1.49 12.92
CA ALA A 155 1.27 1.29 12.05
C ALA A 155 1.09 -0.17 11.62
N TYR A 156 2.19 -0.90 11.40
CA TYR A 156 2.19 -2.31 11.06
C TYR A 156 1.74 -3.21 12.23
N ALA A 157 2.09 -2.86 13.48
CA ALA A 157 1.60 -3.58 14.65
C ALA A 157 0.06 -3.54 14.74
N ALA A 158 -0.52 -2.34 14.67
CA ALA A 158 -1.99 -2.18 14.63
C ALA A 158 -2.63 -2.90 13.43
N PHE A 159 -1.91 -2.92 12.30
CA PHE A 159 -2.35 -3.62 11.10
C PHE A 159 -2.47 -5.14 11.32
N GLN A 160 -1.45 -5.74 11.94
CA GLN A 160 -1.45 -7.17 12.26
C GLN A 160 -2.46 -7.54 13.35
N ASP A 161 -2.68 -6.68 14.34
CA ASP A 161 -3.67 -6.93 15.39
C ASP A 161 -5.10 -6.95 14.84
N GLY A 162 -5.40 -6.05 13.89
CA GLY A 162 -6.72 -5.96 13.28
C GLY A 162 -6.96 -7.00 12.19
N ALA A 163 -6.03 -7.16 11.26
CA ALA A 163 -6.23 -7.98 10.06
C ALA A 163 -4.97 -8.81 9.74
N PRO A 164 -4.64 -9.83 10.55
CA PRO A 164 -3.39 -10.59 10.43
C PRO A 164 -3.27 -11.41 9.15
N TRP A 165 -4.34 -11.52 8.37
CA TRP A 165 -4.36 -12.17 7.05
C TRP A 165 -3.93 -11.25 5.91
N LEU A 166 -3.82 -9.94 6.14
CA LEU A 166 -3.36 -9.00 5.12
C LEU A 166 -1.83 -9.03 5.01
N SER A 167 -1.35 -9.09 3.77
CA SER A 167 0.08 -9.27 3.48
C SER A 167 0.85 -7.97 3.40
N ASP A 168 0.29 -6.98 2.71
CA ASP A 168 0.97 -5.73 2.37
C ASP A 168 0.37 -4.59 3.21
N CYS A 169 1.13 -4.13 4.20
CA CYS A 169 0.76 -2.98 5.02
C CYS A 169 1.39 -1.73 4.40
N PRO A 170 0.59 -0.77 3.87
CA PRO A 170 1.15 0.49 3.43
C PRO A 170 1.65 1.29 4.64
N ILE A 171 2.85 1.85 4.52
CA ILE A 171 3.48 2.64 5.56
C ILE A 171 4.11 3.90 4.96
N LEU A 172 4.22 4.94 5.80
CA LEU A 172 5.07 6.09 5.54
C LEU A 172 6.32 5.99 6.42
N LEU A 173 7.45 5.95 5.75
CA LEU A 173 8.77 6.01 6.37
C LEU A 173 9.17 7.50 6.48
N PRO A 174 9.76 7.91 7.62
CA PRO A 174 10.22 9.29 7.81
C PRO A 174 11.44 9.59 6.93
N ALA A 175 12.16 10.68 7.22
CA ALA A 175 13.38 11.01 6.51
C ALA A 175 14.43 9.87 6.62
N GLY A 176 15.04 9.54 5.48
CA GLY A 176 15.97 8.43 5.36
C GLY A 176 16.69 8.40 4.02
N ALA A 177 17.44 7.34 3.77
CA ALA A 177 18.15 7.12 2.51
C ALA A 177 18.14 5.64 2.14
N ILE A 178 18.36 5.35 0.86
CA ILE A 178 18.59 3.98 0.39
C ILE A 178 20.10 3.71 0.40
N ALA A 179 20.49 2.64 1.10
CA ALA A 179 21.86 2.15 1.19
C ALA A 179 21.94 0.69 0.70
N LEU A 180 23.13 0.25 0.33
CA LEU A 180 23.42 -1.14 -0.01
C LEU A 180 24.27 -1.78 1.09
N ASP A 181 24.03 -3.05 1.36
CA ASP A 181 24.92 -3.89 2.19
C ASP A 181 26.10 -4.44 1.36
N GLU A 182 27.00 -5.18 2.02
CA GLU A 182 28.20 -5.78 1.39
C GLU A 182 27.87 -6.81 0.28
N LYS A 183 26.61 -7.25 0.18
CA LYS A 183 26.13 -8.21 -0.81
C LYS A 183 25.19 -7.56 -1.84
N ASP A 184 25.26 -6.23 -1.97
CA ASP A 184 24.41 -5.41 -2.84
C ASP A 184 22.90 -5.50 -2.49
N GLY A 185 22.55 -5.94 -1.29
CA GLY A 185 21.18 -5.91 -0.78
C GLY A 185 20.77 -4.49 -0.43
N ALA A 186 19.60 -4.05 -0.90
CA ALA A 186 19.11 -2.69 -0.64
C ALA A 186 18.39 -2.58 0.72
N TRP A 187 18.62 -1.47 1.41
CA TRP A 187 18.04 -1.14 2.71
C TRP A 187 17.60 0.32 2.71
N TRP A 188 16.43 0.59 3.32
CA TRP A 188 16.06 1.94 3.72
C TRP A 188 16.60 2.18 5.13
N GLN A 189 17.30 3.30 5.33
CA GLN A 189 17.92 3.68 6.60
C GLN A 189 17.38 5.04 7.06
N ALA A 190 16.90 5.12 8.30
CA ALA A 190 16.42 6.38 8.88
C ALA A 190 17.58 7.40 9.05
N ALA A 191 17.35 8.66 8.69
CA ALA A 191 18.41 9.69 8.65
C ALA A 191 18.90 10.16 10.04
N ASN A 192 18.04 10.15 11.05
CA ASN A 192 18.30 10.72 12.39
C ASN A 192 17.74 9.86 13.53
N ASP A 193 17.86 8.54 13.42
CA ASP A 193 17.30 7.64 14.43
C ASP A 193 18.34 7.20 15.47
N SER A 194 18.03 7.43 16.75
CA SER A 194 18.80 6.90 17.89
C SER A 194 18.78 5.37 17.98
N HIS A 195 17.81 4.72 17.34
CA HIS A 195 17.65 3.26 17.28
C HIS A 195 18.24 2.63 16.02
N GLY A 196 18.68 3.44 15.04
CA GLY A 196 19.32 2.96 13.81
C GLY A 196 18.42 2.05 12.96
N ILE A 197 17.11 2.32 12.88
CA ILE A 197 16.18 1.52 12.08
C ILE A 197 16.66 1.46 10.63
N ALA A 198 16.90 0.22 10.19
CA ALA A 198 17.17 -0.14 8.81
C ALA A 198 16.20 -1.25 8.39
N LEU A 199 15.47 -1.01 7.30
CA LEU A 199 14.46 -1.94 6.78
C LEU A 199 14.92 -2.46 5.41
N PRO A 200 14.93 -3.79 5.21
CA PRO A 200 15.38 -4.34 3.94
C PRO A 200 14.36 -4.03 2.84
N VAL A 201 14.86 -3.69 1.66
CA VAL A 201 14.07 -3.43 0.46
C VAL A 201 13.97 -4.72 -0.36
N ALA A 202 12.84 -4.90 -1.03
CA ALA A 202 12.60 -6.01 -1.95
C ALA A 202 13.21 -5.70 -3.32
N GLY A 203 13.90 -6.70 -3.89
CA GLY A 203 14.47 -6.58 -5.23
C GLY A 203 15.67 -5.63 -5.30
N SER A 204 16.02 -5.26 -6.53
CA SER A 204 17.06 -4.27 -6.83
C SER A 204 16.47 -2.88 -6.91
N VAL A 205 17.18 -1.89 -6.36
CA VAL A 205 16.83 -0.47 -6.48
C VAL A 205 17.58 0.18 -7.64
N ASN A 206 17.00 1.25 -8.20
CA ASN A 206 17.72 2.06 -9.17
C ASN A 206 18.92 2.75 -8.51
N GLN A 207 20.11 2.63 -9.11
CA GLN A 207 21.34 3.22 -8.59
C GLN A 207 21.27 4.74 -8.44
N THR A 208 20.41 5.43 -9.21
CA THR A 208 20.21 6.88 -9.08
C THR A 208 19.57 7.30 -7.76
N LEU A 209 19.00 6.36 -7.00
CA LEU A 209 18.41 6.61 -5.68
C LEU A 209 19.44 6.56 -4.54
N LEU A 210 20.61 5.98 -4.80
CA LEU A 210 21.65 5.83 -3.78
C LEU A 210 22.24 7.20 -3.42
N GLY A 211 22.30 7.48 -2.12
CA GLY A 211 22.84 8.76 -1.61
C GLY A 211 21.89 9.96 -1.74
N LEU A 212 20.64 9.75 -2.14
CA LEU A 212 19.61 10.79 -2.06
C LEU A 212 18.99 10.83 -0.66
N ASP A 213 18.88 12.04 -0.12
CA ASP A 213 18.09 12.29 1.08
C ASP A 213 16.60 12.27 0.73
N LEU A 214 15.91 11.26 1.25
CA LEU A 214 14.47 11.10 1.16
C LEU A 214 13.84 11.78 2.37
N THR A 215 12.85 12.65 2.15
CA THR A 215 12.16 13.34 3.24
C THR A 215 11.03 12.50 3.82
N VAL A 216 10.35 11.74 2.97
CA VAL A 216 9.29 10.79 3.34
C VAL A 216 9.13 9.78 2.21
N THR A 217 8.98 8.50 2.55
CA THR A 217 8.85 7.41 1.58
C THR A 217 7.58 6.61 1.86
N ALA A 218 6.73 6.45 0.85
CA ALA A 218 5.61 5.53 0.89
C ALA A 218 6.04 4.16 0.37
N ALA A 219 5.74 3.11 1.13
CA ALA A 219 6.13 1.74 0.81
C ALA A 219 5.07 0.74 1.30
N LEU A 220 5.12 -0.48 0.79
CA LEU A 220 4.39 -1.62 1.33
C LEU A 220 5.35 -2.47 2.15
N TRP A 221 4.98 -2.73 3.40
CA TRP A 221 5.73 -3.62 4.28
C TRP A 221 5.02 -4.95 4.40
N ASN A 222 5.72 -6.04 4.03
CA ASN A 222 5.16 -7.40 4.06
C ASN A 222 5.51 -8.20 5.33
N GLY A 223 6.06 -7.53 6.35
CA GLY A 223 6.63 -8.15 7.54
C GLY A 223 8.09 -8.57 7.41
N ALA A 224 8.69 -8.48 6.22
CA ALA A 224 10.09 -8.83 6.02
C ALA A 224 10.84 -7.94 5.05
N ARG A 225 10.21 -7.39 4.01
CA ARG A 225 10.83 -6.48 3.03
C ARG A 225 9.87 -5.37 2.62
N LEU A 226 10.45 -4.21 2.30
CA LEU A 226 9.76 -3.05 1.73
C LEU A 226 9.65 -3.18 0.22
N GLU A 227 8.45 -3.03 -0.31
CA GLU A 227 8.23 -2.69 -1.71
C GLU A 227 8.04 -1.17 -1.78
N LEU A 228 9.00 -0.45 -2.35
CA LEU A 228 8.96 1.00 -2.42
C LEU A 228 7.94 1.45 -3.48
N LEU A 229 7.12 2.45 -3.17
CA LEU A 229 6.14 3.00 -4.13
C LEU A 229 6.60 4.36 -4.65
N ALA A 230 6.75 5.33 -3.74
CA ALA A 230 7.16 6.68 -4.08
C ALA A 230 7.88 7.34 -2.91
N SER A 231 8.66 8.37 -3.19
CA SER A 231 9.29 9.18 -2.15
C SER A 231 9.32 10.65 -2.51
N GLN A 232 9.26 11.50 -1.49
CA GLN A 232 9.61 12.91 -1.62
C GLN A 232 11.09 13.09 -1.31
N SER A 233 11.74 14.00 -2.04
CA SER A 233 13.12 14.45 -1.81
C SER A 233 13.22 15.97 -1.96
N SER A 234 14.39 16.53 -1.69
CA SER A 234 14.69 17.96 -1.90
C SER A 234 14.58 18.41 -3.36
N ILE A 235 14.69 17.47 -4.31
CA ILE A 235 14.62 17.74 -5.75
C ILE A 235 13.24 17.41 -6.36
N GLY A 236 12.29 16.91 -5.55
CA GLY A 236 10.93 16.60 -5.97
C GLY A 236 10.47 15.18 -5.63
N ARG A 237 9.31 14.79 -6.19
CA ARG A 237 8.73 13.44 -6.07
C ARG A 237 9.48 12.46 -6.96
N LEU A 238 9.87 11.33 -6.39
CA LEU A 238 10.56 10.22 -7.03
C LEU A 238 9.61 9.03 -7.17
N ASP A 239 9.62 8.41 -8.35
CA ASP A 239 8.92 7.14 -8.60
C ASP A 239 9.84 5.97 -8.24
N LEU A 240 9.39 5.08 -7.36
CA LEU A 240 10.22 4.01 -6.81
C LEU A 240 9.73 2.59 -7.15
N SER A 241 8.52 2.46 -7.69
CA SER A 241 7.91 1.19 -8.12
C SER A 241 8.39 0.72 -9.49
#